data_AF-A0A4Y9N6B4-F1
#
_entry.id   AF-A0A4Y9N6B4-F1
#
_cell.length_a   1.000
_cell.length_b   1.000
_cell.length_c   1.000
_cell.angle_alpha   90.00
_cell.angle_beta   90.00
_cell.angle_gamma   90.00
#
_symmetry.space_group_name_H-M   'P 1'
#
loop_
_entity.id
_entity.type
_entity.pdbx_description
1 polymer ?
#
loop_
_entity_poly.entity_id
_entity_poly.type
_entity_poly.pdbx_seq_one_letter_code
_entity_poly.pdbx_strand_id
1 'polypeptide(L)' 'MTSPGDRRERLVALLAAGVAVVLLVSSVTWFASDQAGVGVAQLFLGAVLAGVAAFLYRRAQRR' A
#
# COMPACT_ATOMS: atom_id res chain seq x y z
N MET A 1 5.25 -14.13 25.25
CA MET A 1 3.88 -14.62 24.98
C MET A 1 3.29 -13.76 23.88
N THR A 2 3.46 -14.14 22.61
CA THR A 2 2.78 -13.44 21.49
C THR A 2 1.43 -14.10 21.29
N SER A 3 0.36 -13.37 21.62
CA SER A 3 -1.00 -13.90 21.50
C SER A 3 -1.35 -14.01 20.00
N PRO A 4 -2.13 -15.01 19.55
CA PRO A 4 -2.57 -15.11 18.16
C PRO A 4 -3.24 -13.81 17.63
N GLY A 5 -3.80 -13.01 18.53
CA GLY A 5 -4.39 -11.68 18.24
C GLY A 5 -3.39 -10.67 17.67
N ASP A 6 -2.17 -10.62 18.21
CA ASP A 6 -1.14 -9.62 17.85
C ASP A 6 -0.75 -9.72 16.36
N ARG A 7 -0.84 -10.93 15.80
CA ARG A 7 -0.52 -11.19 14.39
C ARG A 7 -1.63 -10.71 13.46
N ARG A 8 -2.90 -10.88 13.85
CA ARG A 8 -4.07 -10.42 13.09
C ARG A 8 -4.15 -8.90 13.11
N GLU A 9 -3.93 -8.30 14.27
CA GLU A 9 -3.93 -6.85 14.45
C GLU A 9 -2.82 -6.18 13.62
N ARG A 10 -1.61 -6.76 13.59
CA ARG A 10 -0.54 -6.33 12.68
C ARG A 10 -0.93 -6.41 11.20
N LEU A 11 -1.68 -7.42 10.78
CA LEU A 11 -2.11 -7.56 9.38
C LEU A 11 -3.18 -6.52 9.02
N VAL A 12 -4.11 -6.26 9.93
CA VAL A 12 -5.14 -5.22 9.78
C VAL A 12 -4.51 -3.84 9.74
N ALA A 13 -3.54 -3.56 10.62
CA ALA A 13 -2.79 -2.30 10.61
C ALA A 13 -2.02 -2.11 9.29
N LEU A 14 -1.40 -3.17 8.76
CA LEU A 14 -0.73 -3.12 7.46
C LEU A 14 -1.70 -2.90 6.29
N LEU A 15 -2.88 -3.54 6.32
CA LEU A 15 -3.94 -3.33 5.32
C LEU A 15 -4.44 -1.89 5.36
N ALA A 16 -4.78 -1.38 6.54
CA ALA A 16 -5.25 -0.02 6.74
C ALA A 16 -4.22 1.02 6.30
N ALA A 17 -2.94 0.80 6.59
CA ALA A 17 -1.85 1.64 6.11
C ALA A 17 -1.76 1.62 4.57
N GLY A 18 -1.91 0.45 3.94
CA GLY A 18 -1.97 0.35 2.47
C GLY A 18 -3.14 1.11 1.86
N VAL A 19 -4.35 0.97 2.44
CA VAL A 19 -5.55 1.70 2.00
C VAL A 19 -5.36 3.21 2.16
N ALA A 20 -4.79 3.66 3.28
CA ALA A 20 -4.50 5.08 3.50
C ALA A 20 -3.53 5.63 2.45
N VAL A 21 -2.49 4.88 2.09
CA VAL A 21 -1.56 5.26 1.01
C VAL A 21 -2.26 5.35 -0.34
N VAL A 22 -3.10 4.37 -0.69
CA VAL A 22 -3.86 4.39 -1.96
C VAL A 22 -4.80 5.59 -2.02
N LEU A 23 -5.54 5.85 -0.95
CA LEU A 23 -6.44 7.00 -0.85
C LEU A 23 -5.69 8.32 -0.98
N LEU A 24 -4.57 8.46 -0.28
CA LEU A 24 -3.76 9.67 -0.30
C LEU A 24 -3.28 9.98 -1.71
N VAL A 25 -2.75 8.98 -2.42
CA VAL A 25 -2.23 9.24 -3.76
C VAL A 25 -3.34 9.38 -4.79
N SER A 26 -4.44 8.63 -4.68
CA SER A 26 -5.61 8.82 -5.54
C SER A 26 -6.16 10.25 -5.44
N SER A 27 -6.07 10.86 -4.26
CA SER A 27 -6.42 12.27 -4.06
C SER A 27 -5.45 13.21 -4.78
N VAL A 28 -4.13 12.99 -4.63
CA VAL A 28 -3.08 13.81 -5.30
C VAL A 28 -3.19 13.73 -6.83
N THR A 29 -3.53 12.56 -7.39
CA THR A 29 -3.66 12.38 -8.84
C THR A 29 -4.85 13.13 -9.45
N TRP A 30 -5.93 13.34 -8.70
CA TRP A 30 -7.09 14.12 -9.15
C TRP A 30 -6.77 15.62 -9.27
N PHE A 31 -5.82 16.11 -8.46
CA PHE A 31 -5.39 17.51 -8.43
C PHE A 31 -4.30 17.87 -9.45
N ALA A 32 -3.61 16.90 -10.07
CA ALA A 32 -2.39 17.13 -10.87
C ALA A 32 -2.57 17.01 -12.40
N SER A 33 -3.82 16.87 -12.88
CA SER A 33 -4.15 16.65 -14.30
C SER A 33 -3.83 17.89 -15.14
N ASP A 34 -2.77 17.90 -15.96
CA ASP A 34 -3.02 17.69 -17.40
C ASP A 34 -1.87 16.99 -18.19
N GLN A 35 -0.61 17.03 -17.73
CA GLN A 35 0.50 16.26 -18.35
C GLN A 35 1.49 15.67 -17.33
N ALA A 36 1.70 16.34 -16.20
CA ALA A 36 2.51 15.82 -15.09
C ALA A 36 1.89 14.57 -14.43
N GLY A 37 0.57 14.40 -14.56
CA GLY A 37 -0.17 13.27 -14.01
C GLY A 37 0.30 11.91 -14.49
N VAL A 38 0.77 11.77 -15.75
CA VAL A 38 1.18 10.47 -16.31
C VAL A 38 2.45 9.95 -15.64
N GLY A 39 3.46 10.81 -15.48
CA GLY A 39 4.72 10.45 -14.81
C GLY A 39 4.49 10.10 -13.32
N VAL A 40 3.65 10.88 -12.65
CA VAL A 40 3.30 10.64 -11.24
C VAL A 40 2.45 9.38 -11.08
N ALA A 41 1.50 9.13 -11.98
CA ALA A 41 0.69 7.93 -11.99
C ALA A 41 1.53 6.67 -12.18
N GLN A 42 2.56 6.73 -13.03
CA GLN A 42 3.47 5.61 -13.24
C GLN A 42 4.33 5.32 -12.00
N LEU A 43 4.85 6.35 -11.34
CA LEU A 43 5.56 6.21 -10.06
C LEU A 43 4.64 5.67 -8.95
N PHE A 44 3.40 6.16 -8.90
CA PHE A 44 2.41 5.67 -7.95
C PHE A 44 2.08 4.20 -8.18
N LEU A 45 1.83 3.80 -9.44
CA LEU A 45 1.56 2.42 -9.79
C LEU A 45 2.73 1.51 -9.39
N GLY A 46 3.96 1.96 -9.62
CA GLY A 46 5.17 1.28 -9.13
C GLY A 46 5.22 1.14 -7.61
N ALA A 47 4.86 2.20 -6.87
CA ALA A 47 4.80 2.16 -5.41
C ALA A 47 3.71 1.19 -4.89
N VAL A 48 2.54 1.16 -5.52
CA VAL A 48 1.46 0.22 -5.21
C VAL A 48 1.91 -1.22 -5.47
N LEU A 49 2.50 -1.49 -6.63
CA LEU A 49 3.04 -2.81 -6.98
C LEU A 49 4.12 -3.26 -6.00
N ALA A 50 5.05 -2.38 -5.64
CA ALA A 50 6.08 -2.68 -4.64
C ALA A 50 5.47 -2.95 -3.25
N GLY A 51 4.44 -2.19 -2.85
CA GLY A 51 3.70 -2.41 -1.62
C GLY A 51 2.99 -3.76 -1.59
N VAL A 52 2.32 -4.14 -2.68
CA VAL A 52 1.68 -5.45 -2.84
C VAL A 52 2.71 -6.57 -2.80
N ALA A 53 3.83 -6.43 -3.51
CA ALA A 53 4.91 -7.41 -3.51
C ALA A 53 5.50 -7.59 -2.10
N ALA A 54 5.77 -6.51 -1.37
CA ALA A 54 6.26 -6.57 0.00
C ALA A 54 5.24 -7.20 0.96
N PHE A 55 3.94 -6.93 0.78
CA PHE A 55 2.88 -7.56 1.56
C PHE A 55 2.81 -9.06 1.30
N LEU A 56 2.82 -9.47 0.03
CA LEU A 56 2.83 -10.87 -0.37
C LEU A 56 4.08 -11.59 0.16
N TYR A 57 5.24 -10.96 0.08
CA TYR A 57 6.50 -11.48 0.62
C TYR A 57 6.41 -11.69 2.14
N ARG A 58 5.94 -10.68 2.88
CA ARG A 58 5.71 -10.79 4.34
C ARG A 58 4.69 -11.86 4.71
N ARG A 59 3.67 -12.07 3.86
CA ARG A 59 2.68 -13.14 4.05
C ARG A 59 3.27 -14.52 3.78
N ALA A 60 4.12 -14.65 2.75
CA ALA A 60 4.78 -15.90 2.39
C ALA A 60 5.75 -16.36 3.49
N GLN A 61 6.59 -15.46 4.01
CA GLN A 61 7.54 -15.73 5.11
C GLN A 61 6.88 -16.08 6.45
N ARG A 62 5.57 -15.86 6.53
CA ARG A 62 4.74 -16.10 7.70
C ARG A 62 4.01 -17.44 7.63
N ARG A 63 3.96 -18.10 6.46
CA ARG A 63 3.51 -19.50 6.33
C ARG A 63 4.66 -20.43 6.65
#